data_AF-A0A7S0Z1A4-F1
#
_entry.id   AF-A0A7S0Z1A4-F1
#
_cell.length_a   1.000
_cell.length_b   1.000
_cell.length_c   1.000
_cell.angle_alpha   90.00
_cell.angle_beta   90.00
_cell.angle_gamma   90.00
#
_symmetry.space_group_name_H-M   'P 1'
#
loop_
_entity.id
_entity.type
_entity.pdbx_description
1 polymer ?
#
loop_
_entity_poly.entity_id
_entity_poly.type
_entity_poly.pdbx_seq_one_letter_code
_entity_poly.pdbx_strand_id
1 'polypeptide(L)'
;SAIPDKVGAAKVTKSPIEDQFEWFEPSPVLEMYKEKVYQFGYIVLFAAAFPIVPMLCLVSNTFDLRQRAMALLTKNKRPEPFVAADIGTYQTILEILATFAIISNSLLIGLTSHGLYFYIPGLTQIDRLWAVVVLEHFLILMKIVIGAVIPTEPANAILHYNVQQERKEQQLELWDVAFEE
;
A
#
# COMPACT_ATOMS: atom_id res chain seq x y z
N SER A 1 -38.87 -18.41 -51.29
CA SER A 1 -39.64 -17.77 -50.19
C SER A 1 -38.76 -16.68 -49.62
N ALA A 2 -39.00 -15.42 -50.00
CA ALA A 2 -38.15 -14.29 -49.67
C ALA A 2 -38.52 -13.75 -48.28
N ILE A 3 -37.53 -13.61 -47.39
CA ILE A 3 -37.68 -12.95 -46.10
C ILE A 3 -37.79 -11.44 -46.37
N PRO A 4 -38.83 -10.74 -45.91
CA PRO A 4 -39.03 -9.34 -46.23
C PRO A 4 -37.97 -8.47 -45.54
N ASP A 5 -37.08 -7.92 -46.35
CA ASP A 5 -35.90 -7.12 -45.99
C ASP A 5 -36.25 -5.65 -45.71
N LYS A 6 -37.37 -5.38 -45.03
CA LYS A 6 -37.85 -4.02 -44.72
C LYS A 6 -38.66 -3.97 -43.42
N VAL A 7 -37.98 -4.11 -42.29
CA VAL A 7 -38.37 -3.42 -41.06
C VAL A 7 -37.32 -2.33 -40.90
N GLY A 8 -37.73 -1.06 -40.97
CA GLY A 8 -36.82 0.07 -40.85
C GLY A 8 -35.89 -0.15 -39.66
N ALA A 9 -34.57 0.00 -39.88
CA ALA A 9 -33.54 -0.29 -38.90
C ALA A 9 -33.79 0.54 -37.64
N ALA A 10 -34.62 0.00 -36.73
CA ALA A 10 -34.80 0.51 -35.40
C ALA A 10 -33.40 0.49 -34.81
N LYS A 11 -32.89 1.67 -34.46
CA LYS A 11 -31.58 1.84 -33.88
C LYS A 11 -31.54 0.93 -32.65
N VAL A 12 -30.87 -0.22 -32.76
CA VAL A 12 -30.81 -1.22 -31.69
C VAL A 12 -30.11 -0.52 -30.54
N THR A 13 -30.89 -0.15 -29.52
CA THR A 13 -30.37 0.46 -28.31
C THR A 13 -29.70 -0.66 -27.53
N LYS A 14 -28.39 -0.58 -27.39
CA LYS A 14 -27.62 -1.53 -26.57
C LYS A 14 -28.19 -1.58 -25.17
N SER A 15 -28.26 -2.78 -24.62
CA SER A 15 -28.61 -2.96 -23.22
C SER A 15 -27.45 -2.48 -22.32
N PRO A 16 -27.72 -2.08 -21.06
CA PRO A 16 -26.66 -1.66 -20.13
C PRO A 16 -25.58 -2.74 -19.91
N ILE A 17 -25.92 -4.02 -20.10
CA ILE A 17 -24.99 -5.15 -19.98
C ILE A 17 -24.08 -5.23 -21.21
N GLU A 18 -24.62 -5.01 -22.41
CA GLU A 18 -23.82 -4.96 -23.65
C GLU A 18 -22.83 -3.78 -23.62
N ASP A 19 -23.25 -2.62 -23.09
CA ASP A 19 -22.36 -1.46 -22.92
C ASP A 19 -21.21 -1.77 -21.95
N GLN A 20 -21.47 -2.48 -20.85
CA GLN A 20 -20.43 -2.91 -19.91
C GLN A 20 -19.52 -4.00 -20.50
N PHE A 21 -20.03 -4.85 -21.39
CA PHE A 21 -19.22 -5.91 -22.00
C PHE A 21 -18.07 -5.34 -22.85
N GLU A 22 -18.26 -4.15 -23.40
CA GLU A 22 -17.26 -3.42 -24.19
C GLU A 22 -16.17 -2.74 -23.35
N TRP A 23 -16.34 -2.65 -22.03
CA TRP A 23 -15.37 -2.02 -21.14
C TRP A 23 -14.12 -2.90 -20.91
N PHE A 24 -13.04 -2.29 -20.42
CA PHE A 24 -11.80 -3.00 -20.13
C PHE A 24 -11.92 -3.80 -18.82
N GLU A 25 -11.22 -4.92 -18.71
CA GLU A 25 -11.12 -5.65 -17.44
C GLU A 25 -10.26 -4.87 -16.45
N PRO A 26 -10.65 -4.70 -15.19
CA PRO A 26 -9.82 -3.99 -14.23
C PRO A 26 -8.45 -4.68 -14.07
N SER A 27 -7.38 -3.88 -14.01
CA SER A 27 -6.03 -4.40 -13.76
C SER A 27 -6.01 -5.15 -12.42
N PRO A 28 -5.28 -6.29 -12.33
CA PRO A 28 -5.15 -7.03 -11.09
C PRO A 28 -4.61 -6.15 -9.96
N VAL A 29 -5.21 -6.27 -8.78
CA VAL A 29 -4.79 -5.54 -7.56
C VAL A 29 -3.29 -5.74 -7.27
N LEU A 30 -2.76 -6.92 -7.58
CA LEU A 30 -1.33 -7.26 -7.48
C LEU A 30 -0.43 -6.29 -8.28
N GLU A 31 -0.81 -5.95 -9.51
CA GLU A 31 -0.03 -5.04 -10.34
C GLU A 31 -0.07 -3.61 -9.80
N MET A 32 -1.23 -3.21 -9.25
CA MET A 32 -1.40 -1.90 -8.63
C MET A 32 -0.50 -1.73 -7.41
N TYR A 33 -0.43 -2.74 -6.54
CA TYR A 33 0.47 -2.72 -5.37
C TYR A 33 1.95 -2.80 -5.78
N LYS A 34 2.30 -3.61 -6.78
CA LYS A 34 3.67 -3.72 -7.29
C LYS A 34 4.24 -2.35 -7.69
N GLU A 35 3.47 -1.55 -8.40
CA GLU A 35 3.87 -0.20 -8.79
C GLU A 35 4.15 0.70 -7.57
N LYS A 36 3.32 0.61 -6.53
CA LYS A 36 3.50 1.38 -5.28
C LYS A 36 4.68 0.89 -4.45
N VAL A 37 4.96 -0.41 -4.45
CA VAL A 37 6.18 -0.97 -3.84
C VAL A 37 7.43 -0.44 -4.52
N TYR A 38 7.47 -0.39 -5.86
CA TYR A 38 8.62 0.17 -6.58
C TYR A 38 8.84 1.64 -6.24
N GLN A 39 7.77 2.43 -6.22
CA GLN A 39 7.83 3.84 -5.85
C GLN A 39 8.34 4.03 -4.41
N PHE A 40 7.84 3.24 -3.46
CA PHE A 40 8.33 3.26 -2.09
C PHE A 40 9.82 2.90 -2.01
N GLY A 41 10.25 1.84 -2.70
CA GLY A 41 11.65 1.42 -2.76
C GLY A 41 12.59 2.54 -3.21
N TYR A 42 12.24 3.27 -4.27
CA TYR A 42 13.04 4.41 -4.74
C TYR A 42 13.12 5.55 -3.72
N ILE A 43 12.04 5.81 -3.00
CA ILE A 43 12.02 6.84 -1.95
C ILE A 43 12.96 6.45 -0.81
N VAL A 44 12.83 5.23 -0.28
CA VAL A 44 13.51 4.86 0.97
C VAL A 44 14.96 4.44 0.75
N LEU A 45 15.30 3.71 -0.31
CA LEU A 45 16.67 3.20 -0.51
C LEU A 45 17.68 4.30 -0.82
N PHE A 46 17.23 5.40 -1.44
CA PHE A 46 18.08 6.49 -1.93
C PHE A 46 17.76 7.85 -1.29
N ALA A 47 17.11 7.85 -0.12
CA ALA A 47 16.68 9.06 0.57
C ALA A 47 17.83 10.05 0.83
N ALA A 48 19.00 9.55 1.22
CA ALA A 48 20.19 10.36 1.47
C ALA A 48 20.79 10.97 0.18
N ALA A 49 20.58 10.35 -0.97
CA ALA A 49 21.13 10.81 -2.25
C ALA A 49 20.23 11.84 -2.93
N PHE A 50 18.90 11.69 -2.85
CA PHE A 50 17.96 12.58 -3.52
C PHE A 50 16.75 12.90 -2.62
N PRO A 51 16.81 13.98 -1.81
CA PRO A 51 15.78 14.28 -0.82
C PRO A 51 14.45 14.78 -1.43
N ILE A 52 14.40 15.07 -2.72
CA ILE A 52 13.18 15.57 -3.40
C ILE A 52 12.31 14.43 -4.00
N VAL A 53 12.76 13.16 -4.01
CA VAL A 53 11.93 12.01 -4.47
C VAL A 53 10.56 11.99 -3.76
N PRO A 54 10.47 12.12 -2.41
CA PRO A 54 9.19 12.05 -1.72
C PRO A 54 8.17 13.08 -2.23
N MET A 55 8.62 14.31 -2.50
CA MET A 55 7.75 15.38 -3.00
C MET A 55 7.24 15.08 -4.41
N LEU A 56 8.10 14.58 -5.30
CA LEU A 56 7.69 14.14 -6.64
C LEU A 56 6.69 12.99 -6.57
N CYS A 57 6.92 12.06 -5.64
CA CYS A 57 6.04 10.92 -5.42
C CYS A 57 4.67 11.31 -4.85
N LEU A 58 4.60 12.34 -4.00
CA LEU A 58 3.32 12.87 -3.53
C LEU A 58 2.49 13.42 -4.69
N VAL A 59 3.11 14.21 -5.58
CA VAL A 59 2.44 14.75 -6.76
C VAL A 59 1.96 13.62 -7.67
N SER A 60 2.83 12.66 -8.02
CA SER A 60 2.43 11.54 -8.87
C SER A 60 1.31 10.70 -8.25
N ASN A 61 1.36 10.45 -6.93
CA ASN A 61 0.32 9.71 -6.22
C ASN A 61 -1.05 10.41 -6.26
N THR A 62 -1.09 11.74 -6.21
CA THR A 62 -2.36 12.47 -6.35
C THR A 62 -2.97 12.35 -7.74
N PHE A 63 -2.15 12.39 -8.79
CA PHE A 63 -2.61 12.18 -10.16
C PHE A 63 -3.05 10.73 -10.39
N ASP A 64 -2.26 9.77 -9.91
CA ASP A 64 -2.58 8.35 -10.00
C ASP A 64 -3.90 8.00 -9.32
N LEU A 65 -4.16 8.57 -8.12
CA LEU A 65 -5.41 8.35 -7.41
C LEU A 65 -6.61 8.81 -8.24
N ARG A 66 -6.53 10.01 -8.83
CA ARG A 66 -7.58 10.55 -9.69
C ARG A 66 -7.75 9.72 -10.97
N GLN A 67 -6.65 9.39 -11.64
CA GLN A 67 -6.67 8.62 -12.87
C GLN A 67 -7.25 7.21 -12.65
N ARG A 68 -6.88 6.54 -11.56
CA ARG A 68 -7.41 5.22 -11.19
C ARG A 68 -8.88 5.29 -10.82
N ALA A 69 -9.30 6.29 -10.04
CA ALA A 69 -10.71 6.49 -9.72
C ALA A 69 -11.54 6.72 -10.99
N MET A 70 -11.07 7.56 -11.91
CA MET A 70 -11.73 7.78 -13.20
C MET A 70 -11.80 6.50 -14.05
N ALA A 71 -10.70 5.73 -14.11
CA ALA A 71 -10.68 4.47 -14.86
C ALA A 71 -11.70 3.47 -14.30
N LEU A 72 -11.80 3.33 -12.97
CA LEU A 72 -12.77 2.46 -12.32
C LEU A 72 -14.23 2.88 -12.58
N LEU A 73 -14.49 4.17 -12.74
CA LEU A 73 -15.85 4.69 -12.95
C LEU A 73 -16.27 4.75 -14.43
N THR A 74 -15.32 4.86 -15.37
CA THR A 74 -15.63 5.19 -16.77
C THR A 74 -15.08 4.22 -17.81
N LYS A 75 -14.09 3.38 -17.46
CA LYS A 75 -13.36 2.53 -18.42
C LYS A 75 -13.37 1.06 -18.08
N ASN A 76 -13.50 0.72 -16.80
CA ASN A 76 -13.36 -0.65 -16.32
C ASN A 76 -14.72 -1.25 -16.00
N LYS A 77 -14.89 -2.54 -16.32
CA LYS A 77 -16.03 -3.33 -15.82
C LYS A 77 -16.07 -3.32 -14.29
N ARG A 78 -17.27 -3.47 -13.73
CA ARG A 78 -17.44 -3.58 -12.28
C ARG A 78 -16.69 -4.82 -11.79
N PRO A 79 -15.64 -4.67 -10.94
CA PRO A 79 -14.95 -5.81 -10.37
C PRO A 79 -15.87 -6.56 -9.40
N GLU A 80 -15.66 -7.87 -9.28
CA GLU A 80 -16.26 -8.65 -8.21
C GLU A 80 -15.73 -8.19 -6.85
N PRO A 81 -16.60 -8.00 -5.85
CA PRO A 81 -16.15 -7.60 -4.52
C PRO A 81 -15.45 -8.77 -3.82
N PHE A 82 -14.23 -8.52 -3.36
CA PHE A 82 -13.48 -9.43 -2.50
C PHE A 82 -13.27 -8.79 -1.14
N VAL A 83 -13.46 -9.57 -0.08
CA VAL A 83 -13.19 -9.13 1.30
C VAL A 83 -11.75 -9.47 1.65
N ALA A 84 -10.99 -8.47 2.08
CA ALA A 84 -9.63 -8.63 2.57
C ALA A 84 -9.49 -7.95 3.93
N ALA A 85 -8.83 -8.60 4.88
CA ALA A 85 -8.57 -8.06 6.21
C ALA A 85 -7.34 -7.13 6.22
N ASP A 86 -6.37 -7.39 5.35
CA ASP A 86 -5.11 -6.66 5.24
C ASP A 86 -4.66 -6.51 3.77
N ILE A 87 -3.50 -5.86 3.57
CA ILE A 87 -2.85 -5.76 2.26
C ILE A 87 -2.04 -7.03 1.90
N GLY A 88 -2.01 -8.03 2.78
CA GLY A 88 -1.27 -9.28 2.63
C GLY A 88 0.25 -9.13 2.61
N THR A 89 0.91 -9.99 1.83
CA THR A 89 2.38 -10.12 1.71
C THR A 89 3.11 -8.82 1.38
N TYR A 90 2.42 -7.84 0.79
CA TYR A 90 2.98 -6.53 0.51
C TYR A 90 3.46 -5.80 1.76
N GLN A 91 2.82 -6.01 2.90
CA GLN A 91 3.28 -5.48 4.18
C GLN A 91 4.69 -5.98 4.51
N THR A 92 4.92 -7.29 4.42
CA THR A 92 6.24 -7.91 4.63
C THR A 92 7.29 -7.35 3.65
N ILE A 93 6.91 -7.16 2.38
CA ILE A 93 7.82 -6.60 1.36
C ILE A 93 8.23 -5.17 1.72
N LEU A 94 7.29 -4.33 2.15
CA LEU A 94 7.57 -2.95 2.56
C LEU A 94 8.48 -2.92 3.79
N GLU A 95 8.30 -3.82 4.75
CA GLU A 95 9.14 -3.95 5.94
C GLU A 95 10.57 -4.40 5.62
N ILE A 96 10.72 -5.33 4.67
CA ILE A 96 12.02 -5.77 4.15
C ILE A 96 12.71 -4.59 3.47
N LEU A 97 12.02 -3.86 2.59
CA LEU A 97 12.56 -2.66 1.92
C LEU A 97 12.96 -1.57 2.91
N ALA A 98 12.15 -1.33 3.96
CA ALA A 98 12.49 -0.37 5.00
C ALA A 98 13.75 -0.78 5.78
N THR A 99 13.98 -2.08 5.96
CA THR A 99 15.19 -2.60 6.61
C THR A 99 16.41 -2.44 5.69
N PHE A 100 16.28 -2.77 4.40
CA PHE A 100 17.33 -2.50 3.41
C PHE A 100 17.65 -1.01 3.27
N ALA A 101 16.67 -0.12 3.44
CA ALA A 101 16.88 1.31 3.42
C ALA A 101 17.82 1.78 4.53
N ILE A 102 17.77 1.17 5.72
CA ILE A 102 18.72 1.50 6.80
C ILE A 102 20.15 1.18 6.35
N ILE A 103 20.35 0.01 5.76
CA ILE A 103 21.65 -0.46 5.27
C ILE A 103 22.16 0.45 4.15
N SER A 104 21.33 0.70 3.12
CA SER A 104 21.72 1.49 1.95
C SER A 104 22.05 2.94 2.32
N ASN A 105 21.22 3.60 3.13
CA ASN A 105 21.46 4.98 3.52
C ASN A 105 22.65 5.12 4.48
N SER A 106 22.85 4.16 5.39
CA SER A 106 24.03 4.16 6.27
C SER A 106 25.32 4.02 5.46
N LEU A 107 25.33 3.15 4.44
CA LEU A 107 26.45 3.00 3.51
C LEU A 107 26.66 4.25 2.64
N LEU A 108 25.60 4.85 2.12
CA LEU A 108 25.69 6.09 1.33
C LEU A 108 26.32 7.23 2.14
N ILE A 109 25.83 7.45 3.37
CA ILE A 109 26.40 8.46 4.28
C ILE A 109 27.85 8.10 4.60
N GLY A 110 28.12 6.84 4.94
CA GLY A 110 29.44 6.37 5.33
C GLY A 110 30.51 6.48 4.25
N LEU A 111 30.19 6.11 3.01
CA LEU A 111 31.16 6.06 1.93
C LEU A 111 31.32 7.40 1.22
N THR A 112 30.21 8.15 1.06
CA THR A 112 30.17 9.37 0.23
C THR A 112 30.33 10.66 1.04
N SER A 113 29.96 10.70 2.32
CA SER A 113 30.01 11.94 3.09
C SER A 113 31.44 12.31 3.50
N HIS A 114 31.94 13.42 2.97
CA HIS A 114 33.11 14.12 3.51
C HIS A 114 32.83 14.82 4.85
N GLY A 115 31.55 14.95 5.24
CA GLY A 115 31.16 15.64 6.48
C GLY A 115 31.75 14.99 7.73
N LEU A 116 31.93 13.66 7.74
CA LEU A 116 32.51 12.98 8.90
C LEU A 116 33.98 13.38 9.16
N TYR A 117 34.73 13.67 8.11
CA TYR A 117 36.10 14.18 8.22
C TYR A 117 36.15 15.61 8.78
N PHE A 118 35.12 16.41 8.50
CA PHE A 118 35.00 17.76 9.04
C PHE A 118 34.71 17.75 10.55
N TYR A 119 33.84 16.86 11.03
CA TYR A 119 33.49 16.79 12.45
C TYR A 119 34.55 16.11 13.32
N ILE A 120 35.29 15.14 12.78
CA ILE A 120 36.33 14.42 13.51
C ILE A 120 37.60 14.33 12.63
N PRO A 121 38.53 15.28 12.77
CA PRO A 121 39.77 15.26 12.01
C PRO A 121 40.64 14.07 12.45
N GLY A 122 41.09 13.27 11.49
CA GLY A 122 41.99 12.13 11.73
C GLY A 122 41.37 10.73 11.62
N LEU A 123 40.10 10.59 11.22
CA LEU A 123 39.51 9.27 10.99
C LEU A 123 40.24 8.50 9.88
N THR A 124 40.59 7.26 10.17
CA THR A 124 41.01 6.31 9.14
C THR A 124 39.80 5.76 8.38
N GLN A 125 40.05 5.13 7.23
CA GLN A 125 38.98 4.44 6.47
C GLN A 125 38.32 3.32 7.28
N ILE A 126 39.06 2.68 8.20
CA ILE A 126 38.58 1.60 9.05
C ILE A 126 37.61 2.14 10.12
N ASP A 127 37.96 3.27 10.76
CA ASP A 127 37.11 3.91 11.78
C ASP A 127 35.75 4.32 11.19
N ARG A 128 35.76 4.74 9.92
CA ARG A 128 34.54 5.08 9.18
C ARG A 128 33.64 3.88 8.95
N LEU A 129 34.21 2.72 8.61
CA LEU A 129 33.42 1.50 8.43
C LEU A 129 32.80 1.05 9.75
N TRP A 130 33.55 1.10 10.85
CA TRP A 130 33.00 0.81 12.18
C TRP A 130 31.89 1.79 12.57
N ALA A 131 32.05 3.07 12.30
CA ALA A 131 31.01 4.07 12.57
C ALA A 131 29.71 3.78 11.80
N VAL A 132 29.82 3.34 10.54
CA VAL A 132 28.65 2.93 9.73
C VAL A 132 27.98 1.71 10.31
N VAL A 133 28.74 0.67 10.68
CA VAL A 133 28.19 -0.55 11.29
C VAL A 133 27.47 -0.24 12.59
N VAL A 134 28.06 0.61 13.45
CA VAL A 134 27.43 1.03 14.71
C VAL A 134 26.15 1.83 14.46
N LEU A 135 26.18 2.78 13.53
CA LEU A 135 25.00 3.55 13.13
C LEU A 135 23.88 2.64 12.60
N GLU A 136 24.24 1.70 11.72
CA GLU A 136 23.30 0.73 11.15
C GLU A 136 22.62 -0.10 12.25
N HIS A 137 23.40 -0.72 13.15
CA HIS A 137 22.86 -1.53 14.25
C HIS A 137 21.98 -0.70 15.20
N PHE A 138 22.38 0.54 15.47
CA PHE A 138 21.58 1.46 16.27
C PHE A 138 20.23 1.77 15.60
N LEU A 139 20.21 2.06 14.30
CA LEU A 139 18.98 2.35 13.56
C LEU A 139 18.07 1.11 13.43
N ILE A 140 18.64 -0.08 13.24
CA ILE A 140 17.90 -1.34 13.23
C ILE A 140 17.28 -1.61 14.61
N LEU A 141 18.04 -1.44 15.68
CA LEU A 141 17.54 -1.58 17.05
C LEU A 141 16.39 -0.60 17.30
N MET A 142 16.56 0.66 16.90
CA MET A 142 15.52 1.68 17.02
C MET A 142 14.25 1.29 16.26
N LYS A 143 14.36 0.77 15.03
CA LYS A 143 13.22 0.26 14.25
C LYS A 143 12.48 -0.85 15.00
N ILE A 144 13.21 -1.81 15.58
CA ILE A 144 12.61 -2.92 16.35
C ILE A 144 11.89 -2.38 17.60
N VAL A 145 12.52 -1.46 18.33
CA VAL A 145 11.93 -0.85 19.53
C VAL A 145 10.66 -0.09 19.19
N ILE A 146 10.68 0.74 18.13
CA ILE A 146 9.48 1.48 17.67
C ILE A 146 8.37 0.49 17.29
N GLY A 147 8.70 -0.58 16.57
CA GLY A 147 7.74 -1.62 16.20
C GLY A 147 7.16 -2.39 17.40
N ALA A 148 7.90 -2.48 18.50
CA ALA A 148 7.42 -3.13 19.73
C ALA A 148 6.58 -2.19 20.61
N VAL A 149 6.84 -0.89 20.58
CA VAL A 149 6.15 0.11 21.42
C VAL A 149 4.81 0.54 20.81
N ILE A 150 4.71 0.60 19.47
CA ILE A 150 3.49 1.05 18.80
C ILE A 150 2.56 -0.16 18.59
N PRO A 151 1.37 -0.19 19.22
CA PRO A 151 0.41 -1.25 19.00
C PRO A 151 -0.12 -1.20 17.55
N THR A 152 -0.31 -2.36 16.93
CA THR A 152 -0.79 -2.48 15.54
C THR A 152 -2.24 -2.02 15.37
N GLU A 153 -3.04 -2.11 16.43
CA GLU A 153 -4.45 -1.75 16.44
C GLU A 153 -4.70 -0.61 17.43
N PRO A 154 -5.46 0.43 17.04
CA PRO A 154 -5.77 1.52 17.94
C PRO A 154 -6.86 1.13 18.94
N ALA A 155 -6.79 1.66 20.17
CA ALA A 155 -7.68 1.26 21.28
C ALA A 155 -9.19 1.48 20.98
N ASN A 156 -9.52 2.50 20.19
CA ASN A 156 -10.91 2.75 19.77
C ASN A 156 -11.46 1.63 18.87
N ALA A 157 -10.63 1.07 17.97
CA ALA A 157 -11.05 -0.03 17.11
C ALA A 157 -11.37 -1.28 17.93
N ILE A 158 -10.53 -1.61 18.92
CA ILE A 158 -10.75 -2.73 19.85
C ILE A 158 -12.06 -2.52 20.64
N LEU A 159 -12.28 -1.31 21.15
CA LEU A 159 -13.52 -0.98 21.86
C LEU A 159 -14.75 -1.19 20.97
N HIS A 160 -14.73 -0.68 19.74
CA HIS A 160 -15.84 -0.83 18.80
C HIS A 160 -16.07 -2.29 18.43
N TYR A 161 -15.00 -3.07 18.25
CA TYR A 161 -15.09 -4.50 18.01
C TYR A 161 -15.75 -5.22 19.19
N ASN A 162 -15.32 -4.95 20.42
CA ASN A 162 -15.89 -5.56 21.62
C ASN A 162 -17.37 -5.22 21.78
N VAL A 163 -17.76 -3.95 21.60
CA VAL A 163 -19.17 -3.53 21.62
C VAL A 163 -19.99 -4.24 20.53
N GLN A 164 -19.41 -4.47 19.35
CA GLN A 164 -20.10 -5.24 18.30
C GLN A 164 -20.25 -6.72 18.66
N GLN A 165 -19.29 -7.31 19.36
CA GLN A 165 -19.39 -8.69 19.84
C GLN A 165 -20.47 -8.83 20.91
N GLU A 166 -20.48 -7.94 21.91
CA GLU A 166 -21.50 -7.94 22.97
C GLU A 166 -22.92 -7.83 22.39
N ARG A 167 -23.13 -6.97 21.37
CA ARG A 167 -24.43 -6.85 20.69
C ARG A 167 -24.84 -8.13 19.97
N LYS A 168 -23.88 -8.85 19.39
CA LYS A 168 -24.16 -10.14 18.73
C LYS A 168 -24.54 -11.19 19.76
N GLU A 169 -23.86 -11.25 20.88
CA GLU A 169 -24.17 -12.17 21.99
C GLU A 169 -25.57 -11.92 22.54
N GLN A 170 -25.91 -10.66 22.85
CA GLN A 170 -27.27 -10.29 23.29
C GLN A 170 -28.34 -10.66 22.27
N GLN A 171 -28.06 -10.46 20.98
CA GLN A 171 -29.00 -10.83 19.93
C GLN A 171 -29.17 -12.36 19.83
N LEU A 172 -28.11 -13.13 20.02
CA LEU A 172 -28.18 -14.59 20.04
C LEU A 172 -29.00 -15.10 21.23
N GLU A 173 -28.78 -14.56 22.43
CA GLU A 173 -29.58 -14.89 23.61
C GLU A 173 -31.07 -14.60 23.40
N LEU A 174 -31.41 -13.45 22.82
CA LEU A 174 -32.80 -13.11 22.47
C LEU A 174 -33.38 -14.07 21.44
N TRP A 175 -32.58 -14.51 20.46
CA TRP A 175 -33.00 -15.49 19.45
C TRP A 175 -33.22 -16.88 20.07
N ASP A 176 -32.37 -17.30 21.00
CA ASP A 176 -32.50 -18.59 21.69
C ASP A 176 -33.77 -18.63 22.55
N VAL A 177 -34.04 -17.56 23.32
CA VAL A 177 -35.29 -17.42 24.09
C VAL A 177 -36.52 -17.46 23.18
N ALA A 178 -36.47 -16.81 22.01
CA ALA A 178 -37.58 -16.80 21.07
C ALA A 178 -37.85 -18.16 20.38
N PHE A 179 -36.90 -19.11 20.43
CA PHE A 179 -37.09 -20.47 19.93
C PHE A 179 -37.54 -21.47 20.99
N GLU A 180 -37.41 -21.14 22.28
CA GLU A 180 -37.87 -21.98 23.41
C GLU A 180 -39.36 -21.77 23.78
N GLU A 181 -39.97 -20.67 23.35
CA GLU A 181 -41.42 -20.37 23.47
C GLU A 181 -42.27 -20.95 22.31
#